data_AF-A0A8X6V7C3-F1
#
_entry.id   AF-A0A8X6V7C3-F1
#
_cell.length_a   1.000
_cell.length_b   1.000
_cell.length_c   1.000
_cell.angle_alpha   90.00
_cell.angle_beta   90.00
_cell.angle_gamma   90.00
#
_symmetry.space_group_name_H-M   'P 1'
#
loop_
_entity.id
_entity.type
_entity.pdbx_description
1 polymer ?
#
loop_
_entity_poly.entity_id
_entity_poly.type
_entity_poly.pdbx_seq_one_letter_code
_entity_poly.pdbx_strand_id
1 'polypeptide(L)'
;MYADDTAVHTTFKRITSVTFALNKHLKLLENYYDRWKISINVEKSAAVLFTKNVKIPPPPKMYNTTIPWSQSRNSDLSRNNKVLLYTAVMRPILSYGCPVWGYAAKTNINILDTLQNSTIRMIVKASRYMRNDDIRKAIKIKSFKFYIQKIAKKFFNSLQFTNNSNMINLNTYTPHDSTKRPRRILLDSYNPP
;
A
#
# COMPACT_ATOMS: atom_id res chain seq x y z
N MET A 1 9.86 13.60 12.14
CA MET A 1 8.52 14.22 12.08
C MET A 1 8.30 14.68 10.65
N TYR A 2 7.38 14.06 9.93
CA TYR A 2 6.83 14.53 8.65
C TYR A 2 5.39 14.94 8.99
N ALA A 3 5.11 16.23 9.16
CA ALA A 3 3.85 16.70 9.73
C ALA A 3 3.13 17.74 8.86
N ASP A 4 3.84 18.39 7.96
CA ASP A 4 3.36 19.38 6.99
C ASP A 4 2.98 18.75 5.63
N ASP A 5 3.57 17.60 5.28
CA ASP A 5 3.29 16.90 4.03
C ASP A 5 1.97 16.10 4.07
N THR A 6 0.94 16.62 3.41
CA THR A 6 -0.35 15.95 3.24
C THR A 6 -0.45 15.24 1.89
N ALA A 7 -0.89 13.97 1.87
CA ALA A 7 -1.12 13.20 0.65
C ALA A 7 -2.61 12.88 0.44
N VAL A 8 -3.14 13.21 -0.74
CA VAL A 8 -4.52 12.89 -1.14
C VAL A 8 -4.51 11.71 -2.11
N HIS A 9 -5.32 10.69 -1.83
CA HIS A 9 -5.38 9.48 -2.64
C HIS A 9 -6.79 9.21 -3.19
N THR A 10 -6.87 8.86 -4.47
CA THR A 10 -8.12 8.47 -5.15
C THR A 10 -7.87 7.29 -6.07
N THR A 11 -8.80 6.33 -6.13
CA THR A 11 -8.67 5.13 -6.98
C THR A 11 -9.95 4.89 -7.79
N PHE A 12 -9.80 4.69 -9.10
CA PHE A 12 -10.90 4.33 -10.01
C PHE A 12 -10.40 3.45 -11.15
N LYS A 13 -11.31 2.69 -11.78
CA LYS A 13 -11.00 1.89 -12.97
C LYS A 13 -10.72 2.77 -14.21
N ARG A 14 -11.39 3.91 -14.31
CA ARG A 14 -11.27 4.86 -15.43
C ARG A 14 -10.50 6.10 -14.99
N ILE A 15 -9.57 6.56 -15.83
CA ILE A 15 -8.70 7.71 -15.54
C ILE A 15 -9.50 9.02 -15.41
N THR A 16 -10.53 9.21 -16.23
CA THR A 16 -11.41 10.39 -16.17
C THR A 16 -12.12 10.52 -14.83
N SER A 17 -12.53 9.39 -14.24
CA SER A 17 -13.14 9.34 -12.90
C SER A 17 -12.13 9.71 -11.81
N VAL A 18 -10.86 9.29 -11.95
CA VAL A 18 -9.77 9.68 -11.03
C VAL A 18 -9.61 11.20 -11.04
N THR A 19 -9.51 11.82 -12.22
CA THR A 19 -9.30 13.27 -12.30
C THR A 19 -10.49 14.07 -11.80
N PHE A 20 -11.72 13.61 -12.08
CA PHE A 20 -12.91 14.25 -11.55
C PHE A 20 -12.96 14.20 -10.02
N ALA A 21 -12.76 13.02 -9.44
CA ALA A 21 -12.78 12.85 -7.99
C ALA A 21 -11.64 13.61 -7.29
N LEU A 22 -10.45 13.60 -7.89
CA LEU A 22 -9.28 14.30 -7.33
C LEU A 22 -9.49 15.82 -7.34
N ASN A 23 -9.96 16.40 -8.45
CA ASN A 23 -10.30 17.83 -8.49
C ASN A 23 -11.43 18.19 -7.51
N LYS A 24 -12.44 17.32 -7.36
CA LYS A 24 -13.49 17.52 -6.35
C LYS A 24 -12.91 17.56 -4.93
N HIS A 25 -11.99 16.65 -4.60
CA HIS A 25 -11.32 16.66 -3.30
C HIS A 25 -10.44 17.88 -3.09
N LEU A 26 -9.68 18.31 -4.10
CA LEU A 26 -8.88 19.53 -4.01
C LEU A 26 -9.75 20.76 -3.75
N LYS A 27 -10.93 20.86 -4.37
CA LYS A 27 -11.87 21.96 -4.11
C LYS A 27 -12.40 21.98 -2.67
N LEU A 28 -12.69 20.81 -2.10
CA LEU A 28 -13.11 20.71 -0.70
C LEU A 28 -11.97 21.11 0.25
N LEU A 29 -10.74 20.74 -0.10
CA LEU A 29 -9.56 21.12 0.64
C LEU A 29 -9.29 22.62 0.58
N GLU A 30 -9.38 23.26 -0.58
CA GLU A 30 -9.31 24.72 -0.71
C GLU A 30 -10.26 25.40 0.28
N ASN A 31 -11.54 25.02 0.27
CA ASN A 31 -12.55 25.59 1.17
C ASN A 31 -12.21 25.38 2.65
N TYR A 32 -11.59 24.24 2.99
CA TYR A 32 -11.14 23.97 4.35
C TYR A 32 -9.95 24.87 4.70
N TYR A 33 -8.91 24.90 3.87
CA TYR A 33 -7.71 25.68 4.12
C TYR A 33 -7.99 27.18 4.18
N ASP A 34 -8.87 27.70 3.34
CA ASP A 34 -9.35 29.09 3.39
C ASP A 34 -10.04 29.39 4.73
N ARG A 35 -10.95 28.51 5.17
CA ARG A 35 -11.66 28.65 6.45
C ARG A 35 -10.69 28.68 7.65
N TRP A 36 -9.67 27.86 7.59
CA TRP A 36 -8.66 27.74 8.66
C TRP A 36 -7.46 28.67 8.46
N LYS A 37 -7.47 29.54 7.44
CA LYS A 37 -6.39 30.49 7.10
C LYS A 37 -5.02 29.82 6.92
N ILE A 38 -5.01 28.61 6.36
CA ILE A 38 -3.79 27.83 6.10
C ILE A 38 -3.33 28.10 4.67
N SER A 39 -2.12 28.67 4.53
CA SER A 39 -1.50 28.90 3.22
C SER A 39 -0.83 27.63 2.69
N ILE A 40 -1.18 27.20 1.48
CA ILE A 40 -0.57 26.03 0.82
C ILE A 40 0.39 26.47 -0.26
N ASN A 41 1.55 25.82 -0.29
CA ASN A 41 2.49 25.97 -1.38
C ASN A 41 2.12 25.01 -2.53
N VAL A 42 1.37 25.53 -3.51
CA VAL A 42 0.95 24.75 -4.68
C VAL A 42 2.14 24.35 -5.56
N GLU A 43 3.19 25.18 -5.64
CA GLU A 43 4.39 24.89 -6.43
C GLU A 43 5.19 23.70 -5.92
N LYS A 44 5.18 23.48 -4.60
CA LYS A 44 5.78 22.29 -3.97
C LYS A 44 4.89 21.05 -4.03
N SER A 45 3.62 21.21 -4.41
CA SER A 45 2.69 20.10 -4.52
C SER A 45 2.94 19.34 -5.83
N ALA A 46 2.90 18.00 -5.78
CA ALA A 46 3.08 17.16 -6.95
C ALA A 46 1.97 16.10 -7.04
N ALA A 47 1.43 15.92 -8.24
CA ALA A 47 0.44 14.86 -8.49
C ALA A 47 1.14 13.63 -9.07
N VAL A 48 0.99 12.47 -8.44
CA VAL A 48 1.62 11.22 -8.91
C VAL A 48 0.55 10.24 -9.39
N LEU A 49 0.64 9.84 -10.67
CA LEU A 49 -0.27 8.86 -11.26
C LEU A 49 0.35 7.46 -11.34
N PHE A 50 -0.25 6.50 -10.65
CA PHE A 50 0.15 5.11 -10.67
C PHE A 50 -0.74 4.30 -11.63
N THR A 51 -0.42 4.32 -12.93
CA THR A 51 -1.18 3.60 -13.96
C THR A 51 -0.28 2.85 -14.95
N LYS A 52 -0.85 1.81 -15.58
CA LYS A 52 -0.22 1.13 -16.73
C LYS A 52 -0.52 1.83 -18.06
N ASN A 53 -1.56 2.67 -18.10
CA ASN A 53 -1.95 3.42 -19.29
C ASN A 53 -0.95 4.56 -19.57
N VAL A 54 -0.66 4.84 -20.83
CA VAL A 54 0.26 5.90 -21.24
C VAL A 54 -0.42 7.27 -21.26
N LYS A 55 -1.75 7.31 -21.45
CA LYS A 55 -2.50 8.56 -21.55
C LYS A 55 -2.53 9.28 -20.19
N ILE A 56 -1.86 10.42 -20.12
CA ILE A 56 -1.86 11.32 -18.98
C ILE A 56 -3.13 12.17 -19.05
N PRO A 57 -3.95 12.22 -18.00
CA PRO A 57 -5.12 13.07 -17.99
C PRO A 57 -4.74 14.54 -17.73
N PRO A 58 -5.66 15.51 -17.89
CA PRO A 58 -5.37 16.90 -17.58
C PRO A 58 -4.85 17.07 -16.14
N PRO A 59 -3.86 17.96 -15.93
CA PRO A 59 -3.30 18.21 -14.60
C PRO A 59 -4.38 18.71 -13.64
N PRO A 60 -4.37 18.22 -12.38
CA PRO A 60 -5.27 18.74 -11.38
C PRO A 60 -4.92 20.18 -11.06
N LYS A 61 -5.91 20.93 -10.60
CA LYS A 61 -5.75 22.36 -10.28
C LYS A 61 -6.10 22.60 -8.82
N MET A 62 -5.35 23.50 -8.20
CA MET A 62 -5.64 24.02 -6.88
C MET A 62 -5.44 25.53 -6.89
N TYR A 63 -6.41 26.30 -6.41
CA TYR A 63 -6.45 27.77 -6.47
C TYR A 63 -6.18 28.32 -7.88
N ASN A 64 -6.79 27.69 -8.91
CA ASN A 64 -6.55 27.94 -10.34
C ASN A 64 -5.12 27.69 -10.86
N THR A 65 -4.18 27.30 -10.00
CA THR A 65 -2.82 26.92 -10.38
C THR A 65 -2.77 25.43 -10.72
N THR A 66 -2.09 25.09 -11.82
CA THR A 66 -1.94 23.69 -12.24
C THR A 66 -0.87 22.98 -11.43
N ILE A 67 -1.21 21.82 -10.87
CA ILE A 67 -0.26 20.93 -10.21
C ILE A 67 0.31 19.98 -11.27
N PRO A 68 1.63 19.98 -11.51
CA PRO A 68 2.23 19.14 -12.54
C PRO A 68 2.10 17.65 -12.19
N TRP A 69 1.89 16.82 -13.22
CA TRP A 69 2.00 15.38 -13.07
C TRP A 69 3.47 14.99 -12.95
N SER A 70 3.86 14.53 -11.76
CA SER A 70 5.12 13.81 -11.57
C SER A 70 4.91 12.36 -12.00
N GLN A 71 5.44 12.03 -13.17
CA GLN A 71 5.31 10.68 -13.71
C GLN A 71 6.30 9.76 -13.00
N SER A 72 5.82 8.87 -12.13
CA SER A 72 6.68 7.90 -11.43
C SER A 72 7.64 7.15 -12.37
N ARG A 73 7.18 6.82 -13.58
CA ARG A 73 7.97 6.12 -14.59
C ARG A 73 9.12 6.96 -15.16
N ASN A 74 8.94 8.28 -15.32
CA ASN A 74 9.93 9.18 -15.93
C ASN A 74 10.61 10.13 -14.94
N SER A 75 10.27 10.11 -13.66
CA SER A 75 10.97 10.90 -12.64
C SER A 75 12.48 10.63 -12.69
N ASP A 76 13.27 11.70 -12.67
CA ASP A 76 14.75 11.68 -12.70
C ASP A 76 15.37 11.10 -11.43
N LEU A 77 14.54 10.70 -10.46
CA LEU A 77 14.95 10.01 -9.26
C LEU A 77 15.75 8.75 -9.61
N SER A 78 16.90 8.59 -8.97
CA SER A 78 17.73 7.41 -9.12
C SER A 78 16.93 6.14 -8.78
N ARG A 79 17.29 5.01 -9.41
CA ARG A 79 16.62 3.71 -9.15
C ARG A 79 16.62 3.35 -7.66
N ASN A 80 17.71 3.70 -6.95
CA ASN A 80 17.85 3.46 -5.52
C ASN A 80 16.89 4.33 -4.71
N ASN A 81 16.71 5.60 -5.06
CA ASN A 81 15.76 6.49 -4.38
C ASN A 81 14.32 6.03 -4.57
N LYS A 82 13.97 5.51 -5.75
CA LYS A 82 12.64 4.93 -6.01
C LYS A 82 12.38 3.66 -5.19
N VAL A 83 13.40 2.79 -5.07
CA VAL A 83 13.34 1.61 -4.19
C VAL A 83 13.21 2.06 -2.73
N LEU A 84 13.97 3.08 -2.32
CA LEU A 84 13.94 3.63 -0.97
C LEU A 84 12.53 4.17 -0.64
N LEU A 85 11.93 4.97 -1.52
CA LEU A 85 10.57 5.47 -1.39
C LEU A 85 9.55 4.33 -1.24
N TYR A 86 9.68 3.27 -2.05
CA TYR A 86 8.84 2.07 -1.88
C TYR A 86 9.01 1.45 -0.49
N THR A 87 10.25 1.28 -0.02
CA THR A 87 10.51 0.66 1.29
C THR A 87 10.16 1.55 2.48
N ALA A 88 10.23 2.87 2.34
CA ALA A 88 10.03 3.83 3.42
C ALA A 88 8.58 4.30 3.55
N VAL A 89 7.83 4.38 2.44
CA VAL A 89 6.45 4.90 2.46
C VAL A 89 5.44 3.78 2.21
N MET A 90 5.54 3.11 1.06
CA MET A 90 4.55 2.11 0.67
C MET A 90 4.58 0.87 1.55
N ARG A 91 5.78 0.38 1.90
CA ARG A 91 5.92 -0.85 2.68
C ARG A 91 5.32 -0.74 4.09
N PRO A 92 5.58 0.32 4.89
CA PRO A 92 4.92 0.50 6.19
C PRO A 92 3.41 0.53 6.09
N ILE A 93 2.84 1.31 5.14
CA ILE A 93 1.39 1.43 4.93
C ILE A 93 0.77 0.06 4.65
N LEU A 94 1.34 -0.69 3.71
CA LEU A 94 0.86 -2.02 3.37
C LEU A 94 1.05 -3.02 4.52
N SER A 95 2.06 -2.82 5.36
CA SER A 95 2.40 -3.76 6.43
C SER A 95 1.78 -3.47 7.79
N TYR A 96 1.18 -2.29 7.95
CA TYR A 96 0.70 -1.79 9.23
C TYR A 96 -0.26 -2.78 9.90
N GLY A 97 -1.23 -3.30 9.15
CA GLY A 97 -2.17 -4.28 9.71
C GLY A 97 -1.68 -5.73 9.68
N CYS A 98 -0.51 -6.07 9.12
CA CYS A 98 -0.10 -7.45 8.87
C CYS A 98 -0.28 -8.43 10.06
N PRO A 99 -0.10 -8.01 11.33
CA PRO A 99 -0.41 -8.86 12.48
C PRO A 99 -1.86 -9.39 12.50
N VAL A 100 -2.83 -8.55 12.09
CA VAL A 100 -4.27 -8.84 12.15
C VAL A 100 -4.75 -9.65 10.94
N TRP A 101 -4.35 -9.25 9.72
CA TRP A 101 -4.79 -9.89 8.48
C TRP A 101 -3.70 -10.76 7.83
N GLY A 102 -2.66 -11.13 8.57
CA GLY A 102 -1.65 -12.09 8.12
C GLY A 102 -2.26 -13.46 7.75
N TYR A 103 -3.42 -13.78 8.31
CA TYR A 103 -4.24 -14.96 8.00
C TYR A 103 -5.31 -14.73 6.93
N ALA A 104 -5.35 -13.56 6.29
CA ALA A 104 -6.31 -13.27 5.24
C ALA A 104 -6.28 -14.33 4.13
N ALA A 105 -7.41 -14.43 3.42
CA ALA A 105 -7.53 -15.33 2.28
C ALA A 105 -6.37 -15.14 1.29
N LYS A 106 -5.90 -16.24 0.70
CA LYS A 106 -4.78 -16.24 -0.26
C LYS A 106 -5.01 -15.25 -1.40
N THR A 107 -6.26 -15.06 -1.82
CA THR A 107 -6.69 -14.07 -2.81
C THR A 107 -6.34 -12.64 -2.39
N ASN A 108 -6.65 -12.24 -1.15
CA ASN A 108 -6.36 -10.91 -0.62
C ASN A 108 -4.85 -10.67 -0.51
N ILE A 109 -4.09 -11.66 -0.06
CA ILE A 109 -2.61 -11.58 -0.01
C ILE A 109 -2.02 -11.44 -1.41
N ASN A 110 -2.59 -12.15 -2.40
CA ASN A 110 -2.13 -12.08 -3.80
C ASN A 110 -2.39 -10.70 -4.43
N ILE A 111 -3.46 -9.99 -4.04
CA ILE A 111 -3.72 -8.61 -4.52
C ILE A 111 -2.55 -7.71 -4.11
N LEU A 112 -2.08 -7.80 -2.87
CA LEU A 112 -0.96 -7.00 -2.37
C LEU A 112 0.36 -7.35 -3.04
N ASP A 113 0.64 -8.65 -3.22
CA ASP A 113 1.85 -9.07 -3.91
C ASP A 113 1.83 -8.61 -5.38
N THR A 114 0.64 -8.59 -6.01
CA THR A 114 0.46 -8.02 -7.36
C THR A 114 0.72 -6.51 -7.38
N LEU A 115 0.27 -5.77 -6.36
CA LEU A 115 0.57 -4.34 -6.22
C LEU A 115 2.08 -4.11 -6.07
N GLN A 116 2.76 -4.83 -5.16
CA GLN A 116 4.21 -4.76 -5.01
C GLN A 116 4.94 -5.10 -6.32
N ASN A 117 4.52 -6.14 -7.04
CA ASN A 117 5.17 -6.53 -8.29
C ASN A 117 4.96 -5.48 -9.39
N SER A 118 3.79 -4.85 -9.41
CA SER A 118 3.50 -3.76 -10.34
C SER A 118 4.35 -2.51 -10.06
N THR A 119 4.51 -2.13 -8.79
CA THR A 119 5.33 -0.96 -8.41
C THR A 119 6.81 -1.21 -8.71
N ILE A 120 7.34 -2.38 -8.34
CA ILE A 120 8.73 -2.77 -8.62
C ILE A 120 9.02 -2.75 -10.12
N ARG A 121 8.12 -3.29 -10.94
CA ARG A 121 8.28 -3.26 -12.40
C ARG A 121 8.32 -1.83 -12.95
N MET A 122 7.53 -0.93 -12.37
CA MET A 122 7.51 0.47 -12.76
C MET A 122 8.81 1.19 -12.37
N ILE A 123 9.38 0.87 -11.20
CA ILE A 123 10.67 1.41 -10.73
C ILE A 123 11.82 0.96 -11.64
N VAL A 124 11.85 -0.32 -11.99
CA VAL A 124 12.94 -0.92 -12.78
C VAL A 124 12.72 -0.72 -14.29
N LYS A 125 11.57 -0.18 -14.71
CA LYS A 125 11.15 -0.12 -16.12
C LYS A 125 11.23 -1.50 -16.82
N ALA A 126 10.83 -2.55 -16.10
CA ALA A 126 11.01 -3.93 -16.56
C ALA A 126 10.02 -4.32 -17.66
N SER A 127 10.49 -5.06 -18.66
CA SER A 127 9.67 -5.64 -19.73
C SER A 127 8.69 -6.70 -19.21
N ARG A 128 7.59 -6.92 -19.93
CA ARG A 128 6.55 -7.91 -19.61
C ARG A 128 7.11 -9.34 -19.50
N TYR A 129 8.11 -9.66 -20.32
CA TYR A 129 8.71 -11.01 -20.40
C TYR A 129 9.61 -11.35 -19.21
N MET A 130 10.11 -10.33 -18.51
CA MET A 130 11.04 -10.51 -17.39
C MET A 130 10.28 -11.08 -16.18
N ARG A 131 10.75 -12.16 -15.54
CA ARG A 131 10.05 -12.77 -14.40
C ARG A 131 10.10 -11.89 -13.14
N ASN A 132 9.03 -11.89 -12.35
CA ASN A 132 8.94 -11.12 -11.10
C ASN A 132 10.03 -11.52 -10.09
N ASP A 133 10.35 -12.82 -10.01
CA ASP A 133 11.39 -13.34 -9.11
C ASP A 133 12.77 -12.80 -9.45
N ASP A 134 13.11 -12.74 -10.73
CA ASP A 134 14.43 -12.26 -11.17
C ASP A 134 14.59 -10.77 -10.92
N ILE A 135 13.54 -9.98 -11.19
CA ILE A 135 13.52 -8.54 -10.87
C ILE A 135 13.70 -8.33 -9.36
N ARG A 136 13.00 -9.11 -8.53
CA ARG A 136 13.09 -9.04 -7.06
C ARG A 136 14.48 -9.40 -6.54
N LYS A 137 15.10 -10.45 -7.07
CA LYS A 137 16.47 -10.85 -6.74
C LYS A 137 17.46 -9.75 -7.10
N ALA A 138 17.33 -9.15 -8.28
CA ALA A 138 18.22 -8.09 -8.75
C ALA A 138 18.18 -6.82 -7.87
N ILE A 139 17.01 -6.42 -7.39
CA ILE A 139 16.84 -5.26 -6.49
C ILE A 139 16.96 -5.62 -5.00
N LYS A 140 17.24 -6.90 -4.67
CA LYS A 140 17.33 -7.43 -3.30
C LYS A 140 16.07 -7.21 -2.45
N ILE A 141 14.88 -7.24 -3.06
CA ILE A 141 13.59 -7.09 -2.37
C ILE A 141 12.86 -8.43 -2.29
N LYS A 142 12.55 -8.89 -1.07
CA LYS A 142 11.70 -10.07 -0.83
C LYS A 142 10.24 -9.80 -1.21
N SER A 143 9.49 -10.87 -1.53
CA SER A 143 8.06 -10.78 -1.83
C SER A 143 7.25 -10.25 -0.64
N PHE A 144 6.11 -9.63 -0.91
CA PHE A 144 5.26 -9.09 0.15
C PHE A 144 4.72 -10.21 1.04
N LYS A 145 4.37 -11.34 0.39
CA LYS A 145 3.93 -12.56 1.06
C LYS A 145 4.92 -13.04 2.13
N PHE A 146 6.21 -13.08 1.82
CA PHE A 146 7.24 -13.48 2.79
C PHE A 146 7.29 -12.51 3.99
N TYR A 147 7.12 -11.22 3.73
CA TYR A 147 7.13 -10.19 4.76
C TYR A 147 5.93 -10.28 5.70
N ILE A 148 4.72 -10.47 5.16
CA ILE A 148 3.50 -10.73 5.95
C ILE A 148 3.72 -11.93 6.87
N GLN A 149 4.20 -13.04 6.33
CA GLN A 149 4.46 -14.26 7.11
C GLN A 149 5.49 -14.02 8.22
N LYS A 150 6.55 -13.26 7.93
CA LYS A 150 7.57 -12.91 8.93
C LYS A 150 6.99 -12.07 10.07
N ILE A 151 6.19 -11.05 9.75
CA ILE A 151 5.54 -10.19 10.76
C ILE A 151 4.54 -10.99 11.58
N ALA A 152 3.67 -11.75 10.92
CA ALA A 152 2.65 -12.56 11.59
C ALA A 152 3.31 -13.55 12.56
N LYS A 153 4.31 -14.32 12.12
CA LYS A 153 5.05 -15.25 12.99
C LYS A 153 5.67 -14.54 14.20
N LYS A 154 6.33 -13.39 14.00
CA LYS A 154 6.93 -12.62 15.09
C LYS A 154 5.87 -12.17 16.11
N PHE A 155 4.73 -11.70 15.63
CA PHE A 155 3.62 -11.26 16.47
C PHE A 155 3.03 -12.43 17.29
N PHE A 156 2.65 -13.54 16.65
CA PHE A 156 2.07 -14.69 17.37
C PHE A 156 3.04 -15.35 18.33
N ASN A 157 4.32 -15.48 17.96
CA ASN A 157 5.34 -15.96 18.89
C ASN A 157 5.46 -15.03 20.10
N SER A 158 5.36 -13.71 19.93
CA SER A 158 5.38 -12.78 21.06
C SER A 158 4.16 -12.90 21.98
N LEU A 159 2.98 -13.27 21.46
CA LEU A 159 1.77 -13.45 22.28
C LEU A 159 1.93 -14.60 23.28
N GLN A 160 2.64 -15.68 22.90
CA GLN A 160 2.86 -16.84 23.77
C GLN A 160 3.64 -16.52 25.05
N PHE A 161 4.39 -15.42 25.06
CA PHE A 161 5.19 -14.99 26.21
C PHE A 161 4.55 -13.83 27.00
N THR A 162 3.33 -13.40 26.64
CA THR A 162 2.65 -12.30 27.35
C THR A 162 1.80 -12.81 28.51
N ASN A 163 1.92 -12.17 29.69
CA ASN A 163 1.13 -12.50 30.89
C ASN A 163 -0.33 -12.02 30.83
N ASN A 164 -0.78 -11.44 29.72
CA ASN A 164 -2.11 -10.86 29.60
C ASN A 164 -3.12 -11.92 29.14
N SER A 165 -4.01 -12.34 30.03
CA SER A 165 -5.04 -13.37 29.78
C SER A 165 -5.91 -13.07 28.56
N ASN A 166 -6.22 -11.80 28.29
CA ASN A 166 -7.02 -11.42 27.11
C ASN A 166 -6.26 -11.64 25.79
N MET A 167 -4.93 -11.53 25.81
CA MET A 167 -4.10 -11.75 24.64
C MET A 167 -3.87 -13.24 24.37
N ILE A 168 -3.84 -14.06 25.42
CA ILE A 168 -3.77 -15.53 25.35
C ILE A 168 -5.10 -16.14 24.83
N ASN A 169 -6.22 -15.47 25.04
CA ASN A 169 -7.52 -15.92 24.54
C ASN A 169 -7.73 -15.61 23.04
N LEU A 170 -6.92 -14.76 22.41
CA LEU A 170 -7.00 -14.48 20.96
C LEU A 170 -6.56 -15.67 20.09
N ASN A 171 -5.72 -16.54 20.65
CA ASN A 171 -5.22 -17.76 20.01
C ASN A 171 -6.14 -18.97 20.24
N THR A 172 -7.09 -18.88 21.17
CA THR A 172 -8.09 -19.93 21.40
C THR A 172 -9.33 -19.66 20.55
N TYR A 173 -9.43 -20.35 19.41
CA TYR A 173 -10.66 -20.37 18.61
C TYR A 173 -11.51 -21.57 19.04
N THR A 174 -12.68 -21.30 19.64
CA THR A 174 -13.69 -22.32 19.96
C THR A 174 -14.78 -22.32 18.87
N PRO A 175 -14.77 -23.26 17.92
CA PRO A 175 -15.80 -23.34 16.90
C PRO A 175 -17.17 -23.66 17.53
N HIS A 176 -18.18 -22.85 17.21
CA HIS A 176 -19.60 -23.16 17.44
C HIS A 176 -20.31 -23.28 16.08
N ASP A 177 -21.34 -24.11 15.98
CA ASP A 177 -22.10 -24.34 14.73
C ASP A 177 -22.70 -23.08 14.08
N SER A 178 -22.89 -22.00 14.85
CA SER A 178 -23.38 -20.70 14.39
C SER A 178 -22.26 -19.72 13.98
N THR A 179 -21.00 -20.05 14.26
CA THR A 179 -19.85 -19.21 13.94
C THR A 179 -19.18 -19.67 12.65
N LYS A 180 -19.13 -18.78 11.64
CA LYS A 180 -18.38 -19.04 10.41
C LYS A 180 -16.91 -19.28 10.75
N ARG A 181 -16.42 -20.48 10.44
CA ARG A 181 -15.02 -20.89 10.59
C ARG A 181 -14.06 -19.84 10.01
N PRO A 182 -13.04 -19.36 10.75
CA PRO A 182 -11.99 -18.53 10.19
C PRO A 182 -11.27 -19.33 9.11
N ARG A 183 -11.26 -18.82 7.89
CA ARG A 183 -10.84 -19.54 6.66
C ARG A 183 -9.36 -19.97 6.64
N ARG A 184 -8.60 -19.74 7.71
CA ARG A 184 -7.19 -20.13 7.85
C ARG A 184 -6.73 -20.09 9.31
N ILE A 185 -6.97 -21.18 10.03
CA ILE A 185 -6.08 -21.57 11.13
C ILE A 185 -4.76 -22.03 10.48
N LEU A 186 -3.62 -21.82 11.12
CA LEU A 186 -2.29 -22.21 10.61
C LEU A 186 -2.34 -23.61 9.99
N LEU A 187 -1.85 -23.74 8.76
CA LEU A 187 -1.72 -25.00 8.01
C LEU A 187 -0.62 -25.93 8.59
N ASP A 188 -0.35 -25.87 9.90
CA ASP A 188 0.73 -26.64 10.54
C ASP A 188 0.25 -27.51 11.73
N SER A 189 -1.06 -27.76 11.89
CA SER A 189 -1.53 -28.65 12.98
C SER A 189 -2.83 -29.40 12.66
N TYR A 190 -2.85 -30.15 11.55
CA TYR A 190 -3.88 -31.17 11.34
C TYR A 190 -3.21 -32.49 10.93
N ASN A 191 -2.94 -33.33 11.93
CA ASN A 191 -2.78 -34.78 11.77
C ASN A 191 -4.07 -35.41 12.30
N PRO A 192 -5.01 -35.85 11.42
CA PRO A 192 -6.08 -36.72 11.87
C PRO A 192 -5.56 -38.15 12.08
N PRO A 193 -6.28 -38.98 12.86
CA PRO A 193 -5.90 -40.37 13.14
C PRO A 193 -5.80 -41.24 11.87
#